data_AF-A0A9X9QX46-F1
#
_entry.id   AF-A0A9X9QX46-F1
#
_cell.length_a   1.000
_cell.length_b   1.000
_cell.length_c   1.000
_cell.angle_alpha   90.00
_cell.angle_beta   90.00
_cell.angle_gamma   90.00
#
_symmetry.space_group_name_H-M   'P 1'
#
loop_
_entity.id
_entity.type
_entity.pdbx_description
1 polymer ?
#
loop_
_entity_poly.entity_id
_entity_poly.type
_entity_poly.pdbx_seq_one_letter_code
_entity_poly.pdbx_strand_id
1 'polypeptide(L)'
;MSFFSRLFRSKPKLMTWQEFVEYFARRIQEELDLEAKIDWGENIASSPIIVQFSEDDEASFSTYLSNHYTSYLQNPEALEAIVAANLAVIDKIQDTDASVSAQQILPTIKNTIYLENVRLITNTDEDEPADYLVYKPIAGDIMLLYMVDTDESMHTLNREHMKEADIEDEDALYRTAMDNLRQRMNGRVQIHHAEGWSLTQIHLDNDYDASLILLLDEVLKDDPMLPANPVFAVPARNALLVCSPSDEEALQAMANIALQAFEDSAYAISTQLYQYHNGTISVFRAN
;
A
#
# COMPACT_ATOMS: atom_id res chain seq x y z
N MET A 1 -3.52 43.38 7.52
CA MET A 1 -3.90 42.66 6.28
C MET A 1 -5.17 41.86 6.58
N SER A 2 -6.17 41.93 5.70
CA SER A 2 -7.56 41.60 5.99
C SER A 2 -7.89 40.11 5.76
N PHE A 3 -8.71 39.53 6.64
CA PHE A 3 -9.22 38.14 6.63
C PHE A 3 -9.82 37.71 5.27
N PHE A 4 -10.30 38.67 4.48
CA PHE A 4 -10.90 38.46 3.17
C PHE A 4 -9.92 38.06 2.05
N SER A 5 -8.59 38.24 2.20
CA SER A 5 -7.63 37.78 1.18
C SER A 5 -7.35 36.28 1.20
N ARG A 6 -7.84 35.54 2.22
CA ARG A 6 -7.75 34.07 2.28
C ARG A 6 -8.90 33.36 1.56
N LEU A 7 -10.05 34.02 1.37
CA LEU A 7 -11.23 33.42 0.70
C LEU A 7 -11.14 33.41 -0.83
N PHE A 8 -10.19 34.15 -1.41
CA PHE A 8 -10.02 34.29 -2.86
C PHE A 8 -8.58 34.01 -3.32
N ARG A 9 -7.88 33.06 -2.69
CA ARG A 9 -6.77 32.40 -3.40
C ARG A 9 -7.42 31.58 -4.50
N SER A 10 -7.18 31.95 -5.76
CA SER A 10 -7.46 31.09 -6.90
C SER A 10 -6.94 29.69 -6.57
N LYS A 11 -7.78 28.66 -6.70
CA LYS A 11 -7.30 27.27 -6.58
C LYS A 11 -6.07 27.16 -7.47
N PRO A 12 -4.93 26.66 -6.96
CA PRO A 12 -3.75 26.49 -7.78
C PRO A 12 -4.14 25.66 -9.00
N LYS A 13 -3.71 26.09 -10.19
CA LYS A 13 -3.87 25.26 -11.38
C LYS A 13 -3.12 23.96 -11.11
N LEU A 14 -3.85 22.86 -11.00
CA LEU A 14 -3.25 21.54 -10.80
C LEU A 14 -2.50 21.14 -12.06
N MET A 15 -1.36 20.48 -11.87
CA MET A 15 -0.65 19.84 -12.97
C MET A 15 -1.51 18.76 -13.60
N THR A 16 -1.44 18.59 -14.92
CA THR A 16 -1.87 17.34 -15.55
C THR A 16 -0.94 16.20 -15.11
N TRP A 17 -1.33 14.96 -15.36
CA TRP A 17 -0.49 13.82 -15.01
C TRP A 17 0.84 13.84 -15.80
N GLN A 18 0.85 14.33 -17.04
CA GLN A 18 2.07 14.52 -17.81
C GLN A 18 2.96 15.60 -17.20
N GLU A 19 2.40 16.78 -16.88
CA GLU A 19 3.13 17.87 -16.22
C GLU A 19 3.72 17.38 -14.87
N PHE A 20 3.01 16.52 -14.14
CA PHE A 20 3.47 15.93 -12.89
C PHE A 20 4.62 14.94 -13.09
N VAL A 21 4.55 14.06 -14.09
CA VAL A 21 5.63 13.10 -14.41
C VAL A 21 6.88 13.83 -14.89
N GLU A 22 6.73 14.83 -15.76
CA GLU A 22 7.83 15.70 -16.20
C GLU A 22 8.46 16.46 -15.04
N TYR A 23 7.62 17.00 -14.15
CA TYR A 23 8.08 17.67 -12.93
C TYR A 23 8.95 16.73 -12.09
N PHE A 24 8.48 15.51 -11.85
CA PHE A 24 9.20 14.51 -11.06
C PHE A 24 10.52 14.08 -11.70
N ALA A 25 10.54 13.76 -12.99
CA ALA A 25 11.74 13.35 -13.70
C ALA A 25 12.82 14.44 -13.63
N ARG A 26 12.41 15.70 -13.77
CA ARG A 26 13.31 16.85 -13.62
C ARG A 26 13.87 16.97 -12.20
N ARG A 27 13.07 16.72 -11.16
CA ARG A 27 13.56 16.76 -9.76
C ARG A 27 14.58 15.65 -9.49
N ILE A 28 14.39 14.45 -10.04
CA ILE A 28 15.38 13.36 -9.98
C ILE A 28 16.72 13.81 -10.59
N GLN A 29 16.68 14.38 -11.80
CA GLN A 29 17.87 14.88 -12.49
C GLN A 29 18.55 16.02 -11.72
N GLU A 30 17.77 16.99 -11.22
CA GLU A 30 18.29 18.18 -10.54
C GLU A 30 18.88 17.90 -9.16
N GLU A 31 18.33 16.95 -8.40
CA GLU A 31 18.70 16.72 -7.00
C GLU A 31 19.58 15.49 -6.77
N LEU A 32 19.43 14.44 -7.57
CA LEU A 32 20.19 13.20 -7.43
C LEU A 32 21.32 13.06 -8.45
N ASP A 33 21.41 13.99 -9.42
CA ASP A 33 22.39 13.95 -10.52
C ASP A 33 22.34 12.63 -11.32
N LEU A 34 21.13 12.06 -11.47
CA LEU A 34 20.88 10.82 -12.20
C LEU A 34 20.23 11.08 -13.57
N GLU A 35 20.52 10.22 -14.54
CA GLU A 35 19.74 10.19 -15.78
C GLU A 35 18.34 9.62 -15.50
N ALA A 36 17.31 10.43 -15.71
CA ALA A 36 15.91 10.03 -15.64
C ALA A 36 15.26 10.16 -17.02
N LYS A 37 14.78 9.06 -17.58
CA LYS A 37 14.06 9.00 -18.85
C LYS A 37 12.61 8.60 -18.60
N ILE A 38 11.68 9.35 -19.18
CA ILE A 38 10.26 9.00 -19.12
C ILE A 38 9.97 8.05 -20.29
N ASP A 39 9.36 6.91 -19.99
CA ASP A 39 8.74 6.06 -21.00
C ASP A 39 7.25 6.36 -21.01
N TRP A 40 6.71 6.85 -22.13
CA TRP A 40 5.34 7.35 -22.19
C TRP A 40 4.36 6.26 -22.66
N GLY A 41 3.42 5.91 -21.79
CA GLY A 41 2.29 5.06 -22.13
C GLY A 41 1.00 5.84 -22.39
N GLU A 42 -0.11 5.11 -22.51
CA GLU A 42 -1.45 5.68 -22.75
C GLU A 42 -1.97 6.49 -21.54
N ASN A 43 -1.49 6.18 -20.34
CA ASN A 43 -1.89 6.83 -19.10
C ASN A 43 -0.73 6.82 -18.09
N ILE A 44 -0.93 7.46 -16.93
CA ILE A 44 0.11 7.55 -15.90
C ILE A 44 0.57 6.19 -15.35
N ALA A 45 -0.30 5.18 -15.32
CA ALA A 45 0.06 3.85 -14.82
C ALA A 45 1.01 3.11 -15.77
N SER A 46 0.97 3.43 -17.06
CA SER A 46 1.88 2.90 -18.08
C SER A 46 3.00 3.88 -18.46
N SER A 47 3.23 4.93 -17.66
CA SER A 47 4.27 5.94 -17.96
C SER A 47 5.35 6.05 -16.85
N PRO A 48 6.26 5.07 -16.71
CA PRO A 48 7.33 5.15 -15.73
C PRO A 48 8.36 6.23 -16.01
N ILE A 49 9.09 6.58 -14.95
CA ILE A 49 10.41 7.18 -15.07
C ILE A 49 11.44 6.08 -14.84
N ILE A 50 12.26 5.83 -15.85
CA ILE A 50 13.43 4.95 -15.81
C ILE A 50 14.61 5.79 -15.35
N VAL A 51 15.17 5.45 -14.19
CA VAL A 51 16.32 6.10 -13.59
C VAL A 51 17.54 5.20 -13.76
N GLN A 52 18.63 5.73 -14.32
CA GLN A 52 19.91 5.02 -14.48
C GLN A 52 20.87 5.44 -13.37
N PHE A 53 21.48 4.46 -12.71
CA PHE A 53 22.37 4.71 -11.56
C PHE A 53 23.84 4.94 -11.96
N SER A 54 24.28 4.44 -13.11
CA SER A 54 25.61 4.75 -13.66
C SER A 54 25.57 4.76 -15.20
N GLU A 55 26.46 5.53 -15.84
CA GLU A 55 26.55 5.62 -17.31
C GLU A 55 27.02 4.29 -17.96
N ASP A 56 27.62 3.39 -17.18
CA ASP A 56 28.26 2.15 -17.63
C ASP A 56 27.52 0.86 -17.22
N ASP A 57 26.45 0.93 -16.40
CA ASP A 57 25.67 -0.24 -15.92
C ASP A 57 24.35 -0.48 -16.67
N GLU A 58 23.94 -1.74 -16.73
CA GLU A 58 22.56 -2.15 -17.08
C GLU A 58 21.57 -1.90 -15.93
N ALA A 59 22.05 -1.53 -14.74
CA ALA A 59 21.25 -1.31 -13.54
C ALA A 59 20.41 -0.02 -13.67
N SER A 60 19.11 -0.22 -13.83
CA SER A 60 18.12 0.85 -13.88
C SER A 60 16.96 0.55 -12.94
N PHE A 61 16.33 1.61 -12.46
CA PHE A 61 15.16 1.55 -11.58
C PHE A 61 14.00 2.28 -12.23
N SER A 62 12.84 1.63 -12.30
CA SER A 62 11.61 2.24 -12.80
C SER A 62 10.72 2.68 -11.64
N THR A 63 10.39 3.98 -11.57
CA THR A 63 9.43 4.54 -10.62
C THR A 63 8.13 4.93 -11.31
N TYR A 64 6.99 4.63 -10.66
CA TYR A 64 5.64 4.85 -11.18
C TYR A 64 4.91 5.86 -10.31
N LEU A 65 4.29 6.83 -10.95
CA LEU A 65 3.80 8.03 -10.26
C LEU A 65 2.29 8.07 -10.07
N SER A 66 1.54 7.03 -10.45
CA SER A 66 0.07 6.99 -10.32
C SER A 66 -0.40 7.37 -8.90
N ASN A 67 0.17 6.72 -7.89
CA ASN A 67 -0.25 6.93 -6.50
C ASN A 67 0.20 8.29 -5.97
N HIS A 68 1.39 8.75 -6.39
CA HIS A 68 1.93 10.07 -6.06
C HIS A 68 1.06 11.18 -6.67
N TYR A 69 0.61 11.00 -7.91
CA TYR A 69 -0.28 11.92 -8.59
C TYR A 69 -1.67 11.95 -7.98
N THR A 70 -2.26 10.80 -7.65
CA THR A 70 -3.54 10.75 -6.91
C THR A 70 -3.41 11.45 -5.56
N SER A 71 -2.32 11.20 -4.82
CA SER A 71 -2.04 11.88 -3.54
C SER A 71 -1.89 13.40 -3.72
N TYR A 72 -1.24 13.84 -4.80
CA TYR A 72 -1.12 15.25 -5.15
C TYR A 72 -2.47 15.89 -5.49
N LEU A 73 -3.34 15.21 -6.26
CA LEU A 73 -4.67 15.70 -6.57
C LEU A 73 -5.54 15.90 -5.32
N GLN A 74 -5.35 15.04 -4.31
CA GLN A 74 -6.05 15.11 -3.02
C GLN A 74 -5.49 16.21 -2.11
N ASN A 75 -4.17 16.37 -2.06
CA ASN A 75 -3.51 17.41 -1.28
C ASN A 75 -2.38 18.11 -2.06
N PRO A 76 -2.73 19.10 -2.91
CA PRO A 76 -1.75 19.77 -3.77
C PRO A 76 -0.66 20.54 -3.01
N GLU A 77 -0.94 20.94 -1.76
CA GLU A 77 0.05 21.64 -0.92
C GLU A 77 1.15 20.70 -0.42
N ALA A 78 0.96 19.37 -0.51
CA ALA A 78 1.95 18.37 -0.13
C ALA A 78 2.92 17.98 -1.25
N LEU A 79 2.87 18.63 -2.43
CA LEU A 79 3.69 18.28 -3.60
C LEU A 79 5.18 18.08 -3.25
N GLU A 80 5.79 19.05 -2.58
CA GLU A 80 7.22 18.98 -2.24
C GLU A 80 7.55 17.86 -1.26
N ALA A 81 6.63 17.54 -0.34
CA ALA A 81 6.81 16.42 0.58
C ALA A 81 6.69 15.07 -0.14
N ILE A 82 5.75 14.95 -1.08
CA ILE A 82 5.58 13.76 -1.93
C ILE A 82 6.85 13.52 -2.77
N VAL A 83 7.41 14.58 -3.35
CA VAL A 83 8.63 14.52 -4.17
C VAL A 83 9.83 14.14 -3.31
N ALA A 84 10.07 14.86 -2.22
CA ALA A 84 11.20 14.60 -1.33
C ALA A 84 11.20 13.16 -0.79
N ALA A 85 10.04 12.65 -0.37
CA ALA A 85 9.92 11.28 0.11
C ALA A 85 10.29 10.25 -0.97
N ASN A 86 9.91 10.48 -2.23
CA ASN A 86 10.23 9.55 -3.32
C ASN A 86 11.70 9.66 -3.77
N LEU A 87 12.28 10.86 -3.79
CA LEU A 87 13.70 11.03 -4.08
C LEU A 87 14.60 10.36 -3.05
N ALA A 88 14.23 10.42 -1.77
CA ALA A 88 14.96 9.71 -0.72
C ALA A 88 14.97 8.17 -0.95
N VAL A 89 13.88 7.61 -1.49
CA VAL A 89 13.84 6.19 -1.88
C VAL A 89 14.83 5.92 -3.02
N ILE A 90 14.86 6.76 -4.06
CA ILE A 90 15.76 6.58 -5.22
C ILE A 90 17.23 6.72 -4.81
N ASP A 91 17.56 7.72 -3.99
CA ASP A 91 18.91 7.94 -3.45
C ASP A 91 19.39 6.72 -2.66
N LYS A 92 18.52 6.11 -1.85
CA LYS A 92 18.85 4.90 -1.11
C LYS A 92 19.03 3.65 -1.97
N ILE A 93 18.31 3.53 -3.07
CA ILE A 93 18.51 2.39 -3.98
C ILE A 93 19.93 2.46 -4.60
N GLN A 94 20.52 3.65 -4.74
CA GLN A 94 21.94 3.77 -5.12
C GLN A 94 22.88 3.23 -4.03
N ASP A 95 22.50 3.35 -2.77
CA ASP A 95 23.27 2.87 -1.63
C ASP A 95 23.16 1.34 -1.50
N THR A 96 23.93 0.66 -2.36
CA THR A 96 24.02 -0.80 -2.48
C THR A 96 24.63 -1.50 -1.25
N ASP A 97 25.01 -0.74 -0.20
CA ASP A 97 25.53 -1.27 1.08
C ASP A 97 24.44 -1.46 2.15
N ALA A 98 23.19 -1.00 1.91
CA ALA A 98 22.09 -1.15 2.88
C ALA A 98 21.48 -2.56 2.81
N SER A 99 22.09 -3.52 3.51
CA SER A 99 21.52 -4.88 3.66
C SER A 99 20.14 -4.85 4.30
N VAL A 100 19.15 -5.49 3.68
CA VAL A 100 17.81 -5.65 4.27
C VAL A 100 17.89 -6.49 5.55
N SER A 101 17.35 -5.97 6.65
CA SER A 101 17.19 -6.72 7.89
C SER A 101 15.84 -7.43 7.94
N ALA A 102 15.84 -8.65 8.50
CA ALA A 102 14.63 -9.41 8.76
C ALA A 102 13.57 -8.63 9.58
N GLN A 103 13.97 -7.70 10.45
CA GLN A 103 13.03 -6.89 11.26
C GLN A 103 12.30 -5.81 10.46
N GLN A 104 12.80 -5.47 9.26
CA GLN A 104 12.19 -4.49 8.37
C GLN A 104 11.11 -5.11 7.49
N ILE A 105 10.90 -6.42 7.57
CA ILE A 105 9.98 -7.13 6.69
C ILE A 105 8.59 -7.19 7.31
N LEU A 106 7.61 -6.56 6.66
CA LEU A 106 6.22 -6.54 7.13
C LEU A 106 5.27 -7.11 6.08
N PRO A 107 4.22 -7.85 6.50
CA PRO A 107 3.22 -8.36 5.59
C PRO A 107 2.24 -7.25 5.21
N THR A 108 1.84 -7.22 3.94
CA THR A 108 0.87 -6.26 3.40
C THR A 108 -0.22 -6.95 2.61
N ILE A 109 -1.40 -6.33 2.57
CA ILE A 109 -2.52 -6.77 1.75
C ILE A 109 -2.58 -5.89 0.52
N LYS A 110 -2.64 -6.51 -0.66
CA LYS A 110 -2.83 -5.81 -1.94
C LYS A 110 -3.92 -6.47 -2.76
N ASN A 111 -4.45 -5.70 -3.71
CA ASN A 111 -5.28 -6.24 -4.77
C ASN A 111 -4.43 -7.09 -5.73
N THR A 112 -4.98 -8.19 -6.25
CA THR A 112 -4.31 -9.06 -7.24
C THR A 112 -3.90 -8.32 -8.52
N ILE A 113 -4.59 -7.24 -8.90
CA ILE A 113 -4.24 -6.38 -10.04
C ILE A 113 -2.84 -5.76 -9.89
N TYR A 114 -2.31 -5.69 -8.66
CA TYR A 114 -0.94 -5.24 -8.42
C TYR A 114 0.08 -6.11 -9.17
N LEU A 115 -0.16 -7.42 -9.33
CA LEU A 115 0.74 -8.30 -10.07
C LEU A 115 0.73 -7.99 -11.57
N GLU A 116 -0.43 -7.66 -12.13
CA GLU A 116 -0.55 -7.22 -13.53
C GLU A 116 0.24 -5.93 -13.74
N ASN A 117 0.12 -4.99 -12.81
CA ASN A 117 0.93 -3.78 -12.83
C ASN A 117 2.42 -4.14 -12.80
N VAL A 118 2.89 -4.94 -11.83
CA VAL A 118 4.31 -5.33 -11.77
C VAL A 118 4.81 -5.98 -13.07
N ARG A 119 4.01 -6.82 -13.72
CA ARG A 119 4.39 -7.45 -15.01
C ARG A 119 4.56 -6.42 -16.14
N LEU A 120 3.63 -5.46 -16.24
CA LEU A 120 3.76 -4.34 -17.18
C LEU A 120 5.02 -3.52 -16.90
N ILE A 121 5.43 -3.44 -15.62
CA ILE A 121 6.62 -2.70 -15.18
C ILE A 121 7.92 -3.41 -15.55
N THR A 122 7.98 -4.73 -15.37
CA THR A 122 9.20 -5.52 -15.55
C THR A 122 9.42 -6.01 -16.98
N ASN A 123 8.50 -5.70 -17.91
CA ASN A 123 8.50 -6.16 -19.31
C ASN A 123 8.70 -7.70 -19.43
N THR A 124 8.18 -8.42 -18.45
CA THR A 124 8.15 -9.89 -18.40
C THR A 124 6.91 -10.38 -19.14
N ASP A 125 7.04 -11.40 -20.00
CA ASP A 125 5.94 -11.98 -20.76
C ASP A 125 4.75 -12.38 -19.84
N GLU A 126 3.51 -12.30 -20.34
CA GLU A 126 2.30 -12.65 -19.57
C GLU A 126 2.34 -14.08 -18.98
N ASP A 127 3.08 -14.97 -19.62
CA ASP A 127 3.24 -16.37 -19.24
C ASP A 127 4.40 -16.62 -18.25
N GLU A 128 5.27 -15.63 -18.00
CA GLU A 128 6.29 -15.75 -16.95
C GLU A 128 5.69 -15.33 -15.60
N PRO A 129 5.85 -16.16 -14.54
CA PRO A 129 5.42 -15.72 -13.23
C PRO A 129 6.18 -14.45 -12.85
N ALA A 130 5.59 -13.61 -12.00
CA ALA A 130 6.38 -12.63 -11.25
C ALA A 130 7.24 -13.40 -10.21
N ASP A 131 8.08 -14.33 -10.67
CA ASP A 131 8.86 -15.28 -9.87
C ASP A 131 9.84 -14.56 -8.93
N TYR A 132 10.09 -13.28 -9.21
CA TYR A 132 10.85 -12.37 -8.37
C TYR A 132 10.14 -11.98 -7.07
N LEU A 133 8.80 -11.90 -7.08
CA LEU A 133 8.00 -11.54 -5.91
C LEU A 133 7.54 -12.79 -5.15
N VAL A 134 7.39 -12.64 -3.83
CA VAL A 134 6.77 -13.66 -2.99
C VAL A 134 5.40 -13.17 -2.54
N TYR A 135 4.35 -13.90 -2.94
CA TYR A 135 2.96 -13.54 -2.65
C TYR A 135 2.09 -14.77 -2.46
N LYS A 136 0.93 -14.59 -1.80
CA LYS A 136 -0.06 -15.65 -1.60
C LYS A 136 -1.49 -15.10 -1.73
N PRO A 137 -2.30 -15.59 -2.68
CA PRO A 137 -3.72 -15.26 -2.74
C PRO A 137 -4.42 -15.64 -1.43
N ILE A 138 -5.32 -14.78 -0.95
CA ILE A 138 -6.10 -15.01 0.28
C ILE A 138 -7.53 -15.39 -0.09
N ALA A 139 -8.28 -14.45 -0.68
CA ALA A 139 -9.67 -14.63 -1.08
C ALA A 139 -10.09 -13.54 -2.08
N GLY A 140 -10.96 -13.87 -3.02
CA GLY A 140 -11.44 -12.90 -4.01
C GLY A 140 -10.27 -12.26 -4.76
N ASP A 141 -10.15 -10.94 -4.66
CA ASP A 141 -9.11 -10.12 -5.26
C ASP A 141 -8.04 -9.63 -4.27
N ILE A 142 -7.98 -10.15 -3.03
CA ILE A 142 -6.91 -9.81 -2.08
C ILE A 142 -5.84 -10.89 -1.97
N MET A 143 -4.61 -10.44 -1.79
CA MET A 143 -3.43 -11.28 -1.61
C MET A 143 -2.49 -10.71 -0.55
N LEU A 144 -1.73 -11.61 0.06
CA LEU A 144 -0.59 -11.32 0.91
C LEU A 144 0.65 -11.04 0.05
N LEU A 145 1.33 -9.94 0.34
CA LEU A 145 2.69 -9.63 -0.08
C LEU A 145 3.53 -9.24 1.13
N TYR A 146 4.81 -8.98 0.89
CA TYR A 146 5.74 -8.50 1.89
C TYR A 146 6.37 -7.20 1.42
N MET A 147 6.62 -6.30 2.36
CA MET A 147 7.33 -5.05 2.16
C MET A 147 8.62 -5.09 2.97
N VAL A 148 9.67 -4.48 2.43
CA VAL A 148 10.78 -3.98 3.22
C VAL A 148 10.42 -2.55 3.61
N ASP A 149 10.33 -2.30 4.90
CA ASP A 149 9.90 -1.04 5.49
C ASP A 149 10.96 -0.55 6.46
N THR A 150 11.61 0.55 6.05
CA THR A 150 12.65 1.24 6.80
C THR A 150 12.11 2.60 7.23
N ASP A 151 12.81 3.28 8.14
CA ASP A 151 12.43 4.63 8.57
C ASP A 151 12.38 5.65 7.40
N GLU A 152 12.97 5.33 6.25
CA GLU A 152 13.18 6.24 5.14
C GLU A 152 12.53 5.77 3.83
N SER A 153 12.18 4.48 3.71
CA SER A 153 11.63 3.91 2.47
C SER A 153 10.76 2.68 2.73
N MET A 154 9.80 2.46 1.85
CA MET A 154 8.95 1.27 1.86
C MET A 154 8.80 0.74 0.42
N HIS A 155 9.25 -0.49 0.20
CA HIS A 155 9.22 -1.13 -1.12
C HIS A 155 8.85 -2.62 -1.04
N THR A 156 8.35 -3.17 -2.14
CA THR A 156 7.92 -4.58 -2.17
C THR A 156 9.14 -5.49 -2.03
N LEU A 157 9.04 -6.47 -1.14
CA LEU A 157 10.06 -7.50 -0.97
C LEU A 157 10.10 -8.44 -2.17
N ASN A 158 11.31 -8.85 -2.54
CA ASN A 158 11.59 -9.81 -3.60
C ASN A 158 12.53 -10.90 -3.06
N ARG A 159 12.88 -11.86 -3.91
CA ARG A 159 13.76 -12.98 -3.52
C ARG A 159 15.21 -12.58 -3.24
N GLU A 160 15.68 -11.41 -3.68
CA GLU A 160 17.03 -10.91 -3.35
C GLU A 160 17.06 -10.35 -1.92
N HIS A 161 16.06 -9.53 -1.57
CA HIS A 161 15.87 -9.06 -0.19
C HIS A 161 15.74 -10.22 0.82
N MET A 162 15.13 -11.34 0.42
CA MET A 162 15.11 -12.54 1.29
C MET A 162 16.52 -13.06 1.57
N LYS A 163 17.39 -13.10 0.56
CA LYS A 163 18.78 -13.57 0.73
C LYS A 163 19.57 -12.60 1.60
N GLU A 164 19.39 -11.29 1.40
CA GLU A 164 20.02 -10.25 2.22
C GLU A 164 19.60 -10.33 3.69
N ALA A 165 18.32 -10.64 3.94
CA ALA A 165 17.75 -10.81 5.27
C ALA A 165 18.01 -12.18 5.91
N ASP A 166 18.78 -13.06 5.25
CA ASP A 166 19.05 -14.44 5.69
C ASP A 166 17.77 -15.27 5.92
N ILE A 167 16.76 -15.07 5.05
CA ILE A 167 15.49 -15.81 5.08
C ILE A 167 15.56 -17.00 4.12
N GLU A 168 15.55 -18.19 4.70
CA GLU A 168 15.78 -19.46 3.98
C GLU A 168 14.66 -19.80 2.98
N ASP A 169 13.39 -19.59 3.36
CA ASP A 169 12.22 -19.98 2.57
C ASP A 169 10.98 -19.12 2.87
N GLU A 170 9.89 -19.38 2.15
CA GLU A 170 8.64 -18.62 2.25
C GLU A 170 7.90 -18.85 3.59
N ASP A 171 8.11 -20.00 4.25
CA ASP A 171 7.54 -20.28 5.58
C ASP A 171 8.29 -19.48 6.66
N ALA A 172 9.61 -19.35 6.54
CA ALA A 172 10.44 -18.49 7.37
C ALA A 172 10.11 -17.01 7.15
N LEU A 173 9.87 -16.61 5.90
CA LEU A 173 9.40 -15.27 5.56
C LEU A 173 8.06 -14.96 6.23
N TYR A 174 7.08 -15.85 6.08
CA TYR A 174 5.76 -15.69 6.68
C TYR A 174 5.87 -15.52 8.20
N ARG A 175 6.57 -16.42 8.89
CA ARG A 175 6.76 -16.34 10.35
C ARG A 175 7.41 -15.02 10.78
N THR A 176 8.50 -14.64 10.12
CA THR A 176 9.23 -13.39 10.40
C THR A 176 8.33 -12.17 10.23
N ALA A 177 7.62 -12.07 9.11
CA ALA A 177 6.74 -10.97 8.82
C ALA A 177 5.57 -10.89 9.83
N MET A 178 4.97 -12.02 10.18
CA MET A 178 3.89 -12.07 11.18
C MET A 178 4.39 -11.63 12.57
N ASP A 179 5.59 -12.03 12.98
CA ASP A 179 6.18 -11.59 14.25
C ASP A 179 6.50 -10.09 14.25
N ASN A 180 6.99 -9.55 13.14
CA ASN A 180 7.18 -8.11 12.98
C ASN A 180 5.85 -7.34 13.01
N LEU A 181 4.79 -7.87 12.39
CA LEU A 181 3.45 -7.25 12.47
C LEU A 181 2.91 -7.28 13.91
N ARG A 182 3.11 -8.37 14.65
CA ARG A 182 2.75 -8.45 16.09
C ARG A 182 3.49 -7.41 16.92
N GLN A 183 4.79 -7.28 16.71
CA GLN A 183 5.59 -6.24 17.36
C GLN A 183 5.09 -4.84 16.95
N ARG A 184 4.69 -4.68 15.70
CA ARG A 184 4.15 -3.42 15.19
C ARG A 184 2.82 -3.06 15.86
N MET A 185 1.89 -4.00 15.99
CA MET A 185 0.59 -3.72 16.61
C MET A 185 0.61 -3.56 18.14
N ASN A 186 1.65 -4.07 18.82
CA ASN A 186 1.71 -4.13 20.28
C ASN A 186 1.45 -2.77 20.96
N GLY A 187 0.31 -2.67 21.67
CA GLY A 187 -0.10 -1.46 22.39
C GLY A 187 -0.51 -0.27 21.51
N ARG A 188 -0.62 -0.46 20.19
CA ARG A 188 -0.91 0.61 19.22
C ARG A 188 -2.26 0.51 18.52
N VAL A 189 -2.89 -0.67 18.53
CA VAL A 189 -4.22 -0.85 17.90
C VAL A 189 -5.28 -0.02 18.60
N GLN A 190 -6.06 0.71 17.81
CA GLN A 190 -7.22 1.46 18.26
C GLN A 190 -8.48 0.86 17.64
N ILE A 191 -9.50 0.61 18.47
CA ILE A 191 -10.78 0.04 18.05
C ILE A 191 -11.87 1.07 18.33
N HIS A 192 -12.60 1.46 17.29
CA HIS A 192 -13.65 2.46 17.35
C HIS A 192 -14.98 1.86 16.90
N HIS A 193 -15.90 1.66 17.86
CA HIS A 193 -17.24 1.17 17.57
C HIS A 193 -18.18 2.32 17.19
N ALA A 194 -18.99 2.10 16.16
CA ALA A 194 -20.12 2.97 15.85
C ALA A 194 -21.21 2.82 16.92
N GLU A 195 -21.84 3.94 17.29
CA GLU A 195 -22.94 3.89 18.26
C GLU A 195 -24.16 3.16 17.69
N GLY A 196 -24.66 2.16 18.42
CA GLY A 196 -25.89 1.45 18.08
C GLY A 196 -25.76 0.35 17.03
N TRP A 197 -24.57 0.15 16.45
CA TRP A 197 -24.28 -0.87 15.43
C TRP A 197 -23.06 -1.70 15.81
N SER A 198 -22.88 -2.86 15.18
CA SER A 198 -21.64 -3.66 15.29
C SER A 198 -20.50 -3.15 14.41
N LEU A 199 -20.75 -2.14 13.57
CA LEU A 199 -19.73 -1.54 12.71
C LEU A 199 -18.61 -0.95 13.56
N THR A 200 -17.39 -1.37 13.25
CA THR A 200 -16.18 -1.04 14.01
C THR A 200 -15.06 -0.72 13.04
N GLN A 201 -14.34 0.37 13.30
CA GLN A 201 -13.09 0.69 12.62
C GLN A 201 -11.91 0.24 13.48
N ILE A 202 -10.96 -0.45 12.87
CA ILE A 202 -9.71 -0.86 13.52
C ILE A 202 -8.58 -0.08 12.87
N HIS A 203 -7.79 0.61 13.68
CA HIS A 203 -6.71 1.47 13.24
C HIS A 203 -5.37 1.04 13.86
N LEU A 204 -4.28 1.18 13.10
CA LEU A 204 -2.91 0.97 13.60
C LEU A 204 -2.03 2.20 13.36
N ASP A 205 -1.71 2.49 12.11
CA ASP A 205 -0.71 3.50 11.74
C ASP A 205 -0.90 4.12 10.35
N ASN A 206 -2.00 3.80 9.65
CA ASN A 206 -2.32 4.20 8.28
C ASN A 206 -1.50 3.51 7.17
N ASP A 207 -0.60 2.60 7.50
CA ASP A 207 0.15 1.85 6.49
C ASP A 207 -0.18 0.36 6.53
N TYR A 208 -0.43 -0.17 7.72
CA TYR A 208 -0.66 -1.60 7.96
C TYR A 208 -2.02 -1.92 8.59
N ASP A 209 -2.95 -0.97 8.60
CA ASP A 209 -4.31 -1.18 9.11
C ASP A 209 -4.99 -2.39 8.42
N ALA A 210 -4.89 -2.48 7.08
CA ALA A 210 -5.41 -3.61 6.33
C ALA A 210 -4.68 -4.94 6.66
N SER A 211 -3.39 -4.89 7.05
CA SER A 211 -2.62 -6.09 7.41
C SER A 211 -3.10 -6.74 8.71
N LEU A 212 -3.82 -6.01 9.55
CA LEU A 212 -4.41 -6.56 10.77
C LEU A 212 -5.40 -7.70 10.50
N ILE A 213 -5.91 -7.86 9.26
CA ILE A 213 -6.76 -9.02 8.91
C ILE A 213 -6.05 -10.36 9.13
N LEU A 214 -4.72 -10.38 9.07
CA LEU A 214 -3.89 -11.57 9.28
C LEU A 214 -3.79 -11.98 10.76
N LEU A 215 -4.17 -11.08 11.68
CA LEU A 215 -4.08 -11.23 13.13
C LEU A 215 -5.42 -10.94 13.82
N LEU A 216 -6.55 -11.08 13.13
CA LEU A 216 -7.87 -10.71 13.68
C LEU A 216 -8.21 -11.43 14.98
N ASP A 217 -7.84 -12.70 15.13
CA ASP A 217 -8.05 -13.42 16.40
C ASP A 217 -7.29 -12.78 17.58
N GLU A 218 -6.11 -12.20 17.32
CA GLU A 218 -5.32 -11.52 18.35
C GLU A 218 -5.83 -10.10 18.60
N VAL A 219 -6.22 -9.39 17.53
CA VAL A 219 -6.75 -8.03 17.58
C VAL A 219 -8.09 -7.97 18.31
N LEU A 220 -8.98 -8.93 18.04
CA LEU A 220 -10.36 -8.97 18.56
C LEU A 220 -10.53 -9.84 19.81
N LYS A 221 -9.43 -10.40 20.34
CA LYS A 221 -9.47 -11.39 21.43
C LYS A 221 -10.32 -10.97 22.63
N ASP A 222 -10.21 -9.70 23.00
CA ASP A 222 -10.88 -9.12 24.18
C ASP A 222 -12.01 -8.14 23.77
N ASP A 223 -12.42 -8.15 22.50
CA ASP A 223 -13.49 -7.28 21.99
C ASP A 223 -14.86 -7.75 22.50
N PRO A 224 -15.64 -6.89 23.18
CA PRO A 224 -16.91 -7.28 23.77
C PRO A 224 -18.10 -7.25 22.80
N MET A 225 -17.94 -6.68 21.59
CA MET A 225 -19.02 -6.41 20.65
C MET A 225 -18.97 -7.31 19.42
N LEU A 226 -17.78 -7.55 18.87
CA LEU A 226 -17.59 -8.30 17.64
C LEU A 226 -17.57 -9.82 17.89
N PRO A 227 -18.19 -10.62 17.00
CA PRO A 227 -18.10 -12.07 17.09
C PRO A 227 -16.72 -12.57 16.65
N ALA A 228 -16.41 -13.83 16.95
CA ALA A 228 -15.16 -14.48 16.51
C ALA A 228 -15.08 -14.70 14.97
N ASN A 229 -16.20 -14.58 14.26
CA ASN A 229 -16.28 -14.77 12.80
C ASN A 229 -16.84 -13.51 12.07
N PRO A 230 -16.22 -12.35 12.27
CA PRO A 230 -16.76 -11.10 11.76
C PRO A 230 -16.65 -11.01 10.23
N VAL A 231 -17.46 -10.13 9.65
CA VAL A 231 -17.30 -9.67 8.27
C VAL A 231 -16.43 -8.41 8.29
N PHE A 232 -15.54 -8.28 7.33
CA PHE A 232 -14.66 -7.13 7.23
C PHE A 232 -14.55 -6.60 5.79
N ALA A 233 -14.13 -5.35 5.68
CA ALA A 233 -13.74 -4.68 4.44
C ALA A 233 -12.35 -4.07 4.59
N VAL A 234 -11.55 -4.19 3.53
CA VAL A 234 -10.22 -3.55 3.40
C VAL A 234 -10.18 -2.72 2.12
N PRO A 235 -10.83 -1.54 2.09
CA PRO A 235 -10.91 -0.72 0.88
C PRO A 235 -9.59 -0.07 0.48
N ALA A 236 -8.68 0.14 1.44
CA ALA A 236 -7.38 0.76 1.25
C ALA A 236 -6.41 0.27 2.33
N ARG A 237 -5.09 0.48 2.13
CA ARG A 237 -4.07 0.03 3.10
C ARG A 237 -4.28 0.56 4.53
N ASN A 238 -4.85 1.75 4.63
CA ASN A 238 -5.10 2.50 5.85
C ASN A 238 -6.53 2.33 6.40
N ALA A 239 -7.28 1.34 5.91
CA ALA A 239 -8.69 1.19 6.25
C ALA A 239 -9.04 -0.28 6.51
N LEU A 240 -9.45 -0.57 7.73
CA LEU A 240 -10.05 -1.84 8.14
C LEU A 240 -11.37 -1.56 8.87
N LEU A 241 -12.46 -2.04 8.26
CA LEU A 241 -13.80 -2.01 8.83
C LEU A 241 -14.24 -3.43 9.14
N VAL A 242 -14.91 -3.61 10.27
CA VAL A 242 -15.36 -4.92 10.76
C VAL A 242 -16.77 -4.80 11.34
N CYS A 243 -17.63 -5.78 11.10
CA CYS A 243 -18.95 -5.85 11.74
C CYS A 243 -19.40 -7.30 11.96
N SER A 244 -20.50 -7.47 12.69
CA SER A 244 -21.15 -8.77 12.83
C SER A 244 -21.80 -9.19 11.50
N PRO A 245 -21.72 -10.48 11.08
CA PRO A 245 -22.49 -10.99 9.94
C PRO A 245 -24.00 -10.96 10.17
N SER A 246 -24.47 -10.81 11.42
CA SER A 246 -25.90 -10.78 11.75
C SER A 246 -26.50 -9.37 11.78
N ASP A 247 -25.70 -8.33 11.53
CA ASP A 247 -26.11 -6.93 11.59
C ASP A 247 -26.20 -6.37 10.17
N GLU A 248 -27.38 -6.51 9.57
CA GLU A 248 -27.63 -6.13 8.17
C GLU A 248 -27.44 -4.63 7.93
N GLU A 249 -27.78 -3.77 8.90
CA GLU A 249 -27.58 -2.33 8.80
C GLU A 249 -26.08 -1.99 8.80
N ALA A 250 -25.30 -2.60 9.70
CA ALA A 250 -23.85 -2.42 9.72
C ALA A 250 -23.17 -2.94 8.45
N LEU A 251 -23.63 -4.07 7.90
CA LEU A 251 -23.12 -4.62 6.64
C LEU A 251 -23.35 -3.65 5.47
N GLN A 252 -24.56 -3.10 5.37
CA GLN A 252 -24.89 -2.14 4.32
C GLN A 252 -24.10 -0.83 4.47
N ALA A 253 -23.94 -0.34 5.71
CA ALA A 253 -23.13 0.83 6.00
C ALA A 253 -21.65 0.59 5.66
N MET A 254 -21.09 -0.55 6.07
CA MET A 254 -19.71 -0.95 5.77
C MET A 254 -19.45 -0.98 4.27
N ALA A 255 -20.35 -1.57 3.48
CA ALA A 255 -20.20 -1.62 2.02
C ALA A 255 -20.15 -0.21 1.38
N ASN A 256 -21.00 0.71 1.85
CA ASN A 256 -21.03 2.08 1.34
C ASN A 256 -19.75 2.86 1.71
N ILE A 257 -19.29 2.74 2.96
CA ILE A 257 -18.06 3.40 3.43
C ILE A 257 -16.85 2.81 2.71
N ALA A 258 -16.81 1.49 2.52
CA ALA A 258 -15.72 0.81 1.82
C ALA A 258 -15.62 1.27 0.36
N LEU A 259 -16.75 1.38 -0.35
CA LEU A 259 -16.76 1.89 -1.72
C LEU A 259 -16.19 3.31 -1.80
N GLN A 260 -16.63 4.20 -0.92
CA GLN A 260 -16.11 5.57 -0.89
C GLN A 260 -14.60 5.61 -0.58
N ALA A 261 -14.16 4.88 0.45
CA ALA A 261 -12.75 4.82 0.81
C ALA A 261 -11.87 4.20 -0.30
N PHE A 262 -12.41 3.28 -1.08
CA PHE A 262 -11.73 2.71 -2.24
C PHE A 262 -11.55 3.74 -3.35
N GLU A 263 -12.60 4.48 -3.70
CA GLU A 263 -12.57 5.53 -4.73
C GLU A 263 -11.65 6.69 -4.35
N ASP A 264 -11.59 7.03 -3.05
CA ASP A 264 -10.77 8.11 -2.51
C ASP A 264 -9.32 7.67 -2.23
N SER A 265 -8.89 6.44 -2.53
CA SER A 265 -7.56 5.96 -2.14
C SER A 265 -6.58 5.84 -3.30
N ALA A 266 -5.39 6.42 -3.13
CA ALA A 266 -4.24 6.15 -3.99
C ALA A 266 -3.68 4.72 -3.80
N TYR A 267 -4.03 4.04 -2.71
CA TYR A 267 -3.58 2.69 -2.38
C TYR A 267 -4.81 1.80 -2.10
N ALA A 268 -5.75 1.82 -3.05
CA ALA A 268 -6.98 1.04 -2.98
C ALA A 268 -6.69 -0.48 -3.02
N ILE A 269 -7.46 -1.25 -2.25
CA ILE A 269 -7.30 -2.70 -2.11
C ILE A 269 -8.53 -3.43 -2.64
N SER A 270 -9.69 -3.36 -2.00
CA SER A 270 -10.88 -4.08 -2.51
C SER A 270 -12.20 -3.46 -2.09
N THR A 271 -13.19 -3.53 -2.98
CA THR A 271 -14.59 -3.20 -2.68
C THR A 271 -15.39 -4.39 -2.16
N GLN A 272 -14.79 -5.59 -2.13
CA GLN A 272 -15.46 -6.80 -1.65
C GLN A 272 -15.51 -6.83 -0.11
N LEU A 273 -16.53 -7.51 0.40
CA LEU A 273 -16.60 -7.89 1.80
C LEU A 273 -16.04 -9.31 1.97
N TYR A 274 -15.37 -9.55 3.08
CA TYR A 274 -14.80 -10.84 3.42
C TYR A 274 -15.27 -11.28 4.78
N GLN A 275 -15.27 -12.59 5.02
CA GLN A 275 -15.56 -13.14 6.33
C GLN A 275 -14.35 -13.88 6.87
N TYR A 276 -14.02 -13.56 8.12
CA TYR A 276 -13.02 -14.26 8.89
C TYR A 276 -13.64 -15.47 9.61
N HIS A 277 -12.92 -16.59 9.61
CA HIS A 277 -13.32 -17.80 10.32
C HIS A 277 -12.08 -18.58 10.78
N ASN A 278 -11.69 -18.41 12.05
CA ASN A 278 -10.61 -19.17 12.69
C ASN A 278 -9.31 -19.25 11.84
N GLY A 279 -8.79 -18.09 11.44
CA GLY A 279 -7.58 -17.97 10.62
C GLY A 279 -7.79 -18.15 9.12
N THR A 280 -9.01 -18.45 8.68
CA THR A 280 -9.38 -18.55 7.26
C THR A 280 -10.19 -17.35 6.83
N ILE A 281 -9.90 -16.81 5.65
CA ILE A 281 -10.63 -15.69 5.05
C ILE A 281 -11.31 -16.17 3.77
N SER A 282 -12.56 -15.77 3.57
CA SER A 282 -13.32 -16.06 2.35
C SER A 282 -14.13 -14.84 1.91
N VAL A 283 -14.50 -14.77 0.63
CA VAL A 283 -15.40 -13.71 0.14
C VAL A 283 -16.76 -13.87 0.82
N PHE A 284 -17.24 -12.82 1.47
CA PHE A 284 -18.56 -12.82 2.08
C PHE A 284 -19.64 -12.62 1.02
N ARG A 285 -20.69 -13.44 1.10
CA ARG A 285 -21.88 -13.33 0.27
C ARG A 285 -23.06 -13.23 1.23
N ALA A 286 -23.76 -12.09 1.21
CA ALA A 286 -25.02 -11.99 1.92
C ALA A 286 -26.00 -13.03 1.35
N ASN A 287 -26.77 -13.67 2.23
CA ASN A 287 -27.82 -14.61 1.86
C ASN A 287 -29.08 -13.88 1.39
#